data_AF-Q2P9W3-F1
#
_entry.id   AF-Q2P9W3-F1
#
_cell.length_a   1.000
_cell.length_b   1.000
_cell.length_c   1.000
_cell.angle_alpha   90.00
_cell.angle_beta   90.00
_cell.angle_gamma   90.00
#
_symmetry.space_group_name_H-M   'P 1'
#
loop_
_entity.id
_entity.type
_entity.pdbx_description
1 polymer ?
#
loop_
_entity_poly.entity_id
_entity_poly.type
_entity_poly.pdbx_seq_one_letter_code
_entity_poly.pdbx_strand_id
1 'polypeptide(L)'
;MTSFGICSGLYVHAFFSAVGISAILAQSAELFQAVKMVGAVYLIWLGLSSLRALMKNGGGLKVGEQTHQAYSAKRSLREGFLSNVLNPKTAVFYLAFLPQFVNPEGSPLLQSMLMASVHFMIAMVWQCGLAGALNSAKNLLKNASFMKWMEGVTGMVLVGLGVKLLMEEPV
;
A
#
# COMPACT_ATOMS: atom_id res chain seq x y z
N MET A 1 -15.86 -9.02 2.53
CA MET A 1 -15.48 -9.69 1.26
C MET A 1 -14.50 -8.87 0.45
N THR A 2 -14.81 -7.62 0.09
CA THR A 2 -13.85 -6.73 -0.59
C THR A 2 -12.55 -6.58 0.17
N SER A 3 -12.61 -6.35 1.49
CA SER A 3 -11.42 -6.20 2.33
C SER A 3 -10.51 -7.41 2.33
N PHE A 4 -11.10 -8.59 2.43
CA PHE A 4 -10.39 -9.85 2.32
C PHE A 4 -9.72 -9.99 0.95
N GLY A 5 -10.44 -9.66 -0.14
CA GLY A 5 -9.86 -9.60 -1.48
C GLY A 5 -8.64 -8.67 -1.56
N ILE A 6 -8.78 -7.43 -1.07
CA ILE A 6 -7.69 -6.43 -1.03
C ILE A 6 -6.48 -6.98 -0.27
N CYS A 7 -6.68 -7.51 0.93
CA CYS A 7 -5.60 -7.99 1.77
C CYS A 7 -4.92 -9.24 1.18
N SER A 8 -5.67 -10.14 0.53
CA SER A 8 -5.10 -11.30 -0.16
C SER A 8 -4.16 -10.92 -1.32
N GLY A 9 -4.33 -9.74 -1.92
CA GLY A 9 -3.41 -9.21 -2.93
C GLY A 9 -1.99 -8.94 -2.41
N LEU A 10 -1.82 -8.73 -1.10
CA LEU A 10 -0.52 -8.50 -0.46
C LEU A 10 0.44 -9.68 -0.65
N TYR A 11 -0.08 -10.91 -0.65
CA TYR A 11 0.74 -12.10 -0.85
C TYR A 11 1.31 -12.19 -2.27
N VAL A 12 0.61 -11.66 -3.27
CA VAL A 12 1.13 -11.60 -4.65
C VAL A 12 2.33 -10.66 -4.71
N HIS A 13 2.20 -9.46 -4.14
CA HIS A 13 3.29 -8.49 -4.07
C HIS A 13 4.48 -9.02 -3.27
N ALA A 14 4.23 -9.66 -2.13
CA ALA A 14 5.26 -10.28 -1.31
C ALA A 14 5.97 -11.42 -2.04
N PHE A 15 5.24 -12.25 -2.80
CA PHE A 15 5.83 -13.33 -3.57
C PHE A 15 6.75 -12.80 -4.68
N PHE A 16 6.25 -11.89 -5.51
CA PHE A 16 7.05 -11.32 -6.59
C PHE A 16 8.23 -10.49 -6.07
N SER A 17 8.06 -9.77 -4.97
CA SER A 17 9.15 -9.03 -4.34
C SER A 17 10.18 -9.98 -3.74
N ALA A 18 9.78 -11.09 -3.11
CA ALA A 18 10.70 -12.10 -2.59
C ALA A 18 11.53 -12.74 -3.70
N VAL A 19 10.88 -13.12 -4.81
CA VAL A 19 11.54 -13.72 -5.98
C VAL A 19 12.48 -12.70 -6.63
N GLY A 20 12.01 -11.46 -6.83
CA GLY A 20 12.81 -10.38 -7.40
C GLY A 20 14.04 -10.03 -6.55
N ILE A 21 13.87 -9.94 -5.22
CA ILE A 21 14.98 -9.69 -4.29
C ILE A 21 15.93 -10.87 -4.24
N SER A 22 15.44 -12.12 -4.26
CA SER A 22 16.32 -13.29 -4.28
C SER A 22 17.22 -13.30 -5.54
N ALA A 23 16.67 -12.88 -6.68
CA ALA A 23 17.45 -12.70 -7.91
C ALA A 23 18.48 -11.56 -7.78
N ILE A 24 18.09 -10.43 -7.16
CA ILE A 24 18.96 -9.27 -6.94
C ILE A 24 20.11 -9.59 -5.95
N LEU A 25 19.80 -10.22 -4.81
CA LEU A 25 20.78 -10.61 -3.78
C LEU A 25 21.79 -11.62 -4.31
N ALA A 26 21.39 -12.49 -5.22
CA ALA A 26 22.31 -13.42 -5.89
C ALA A 26 23.29 -12.71 -6.84
N GLN A 27 23.02 -11.45 -7.22
CA GLN A 27 23.69 -10.79 -8.34
C GLN A 27 24.57 -9.59 -7.94
N SER A 28 24.20 -8.74 -6.95
CA SER A 28 25.08 -7.69 -6.36
C SER A 28 24.37 -6.83 -5.28
N ALA A 29 25.13 -6.36 -4.27
CA ALA A 29 24.69 -5.35 -3.30
C ALA A 29 24.31 -4.00 -3.95
N GLU A 30 24.90 -3.66 -5.10
CA GLU A 30 24.58 -2.41 -5.82
C GLU A 30 23.15 -2.41 -6.39
N LEU A 31 22.67 -3.56 -6.88
CA LEU A 31 21.30 -3.72 -7.41
C LEU A 31 20.26 -3.57 -6.29
N PHE A 32 20.56 -4.10 -5.10
CA PHE A 32 19.72 -3.92 -3.92
C PHE A 32 19.58 -2.44 -3.57
N GLN A 33 20.69 -1.70 -3.59
CA GLN A 33 20.70 -0.27 -3.30
C GLN A 33 19.96 0.56 -4.36
N ALA A 34 20.10 0.20 -5.65
CA ALA A 34 19.35 0.83 -6.73
C ALA A 34 17.84 0.68 -6.55
N VAL A 35 17.37 -0.53 -6.22
CA VAL A 35 15.94 -0.80 -6.01
C VAL A 35 15.39 -0.05 -4.79
N LYS A 36 16.15 -0.04 -3.68
CA LYS A 36 15.81 0.76 -2.49
C LYS A 36 15.65 2.25 -2.83
N MET A 37 16.58 2.80 -3.62
CA MET A 37 16.55 4.21 -4.01
C MET A 37 15.36 4.54 -4.91
N VAL A 38 15.07 3.69 -5.91
CA VAL A 38 13.89 3.85 -6.79
C VAL A 38 12.60 3.81 -5.97
N GLY A 39 12.47 2.86 -5.05
CA GLY A 39 11.33 2.76 -4.15
C GLY A 39 11.13 4.01 -3.30
N ALA A 40 12.22 4.55 -2.74
CA ALA A 40 12.20 5.75 -1.93
C ALA A 40 11.74 6.99 -2.71
N VAL A 41 12.32 7.23 -3.89
CA VAL A 41 11.94 8.35 -4.78
C VAL A 41 10.46 8.26 -5.15
N TYR A 42 9.97 7.05 -5.42
CA TYR A 42 8.57 6.85 -5.79
C TYR A 42 7.61 7.12 -4.62
N LEU A 43 7.96 6.72 -3.39
CA LEU A 43 7.17 7.05 -2.19
C LEU A 43 7.09 8.55 -1.97
N ILE A 44 8.21 9.26 -2.15
CA ILE A 44 8.24 10.73 -2.10
C ILE A 44 7.33 11.31 -3.19
N TRP A 45 7.45 10.83 -4.43
CA TRP A 45 6.62 11.30 -5.54
C TRP A 45 5.12 11.09 -5.28
N LEU A 46 4.73 9.93 -4.76
CA LEU A 46 3.35 9.63 -4.39
C LEU A 46 2.85 10.53 -3.24
N GLY A 47 3.67 10.73 -2.22
CA GLY A 47 3.36 11.61 -1.11
C GLY A 47 3.15 13.05 -1.58
N LEU A 48 4.06 13.57 -2.41
CA LEU A 48 3.94 14.88 -3.05
C LEU A 48 2.72 14.97 -3.99
N SER A 49 2.41 13.91 -4.74
CA SER A 49 1.22 13.88 -5.59
C SER A 49 -0.07 13.95 -4.75
N SER A 50 -0.11 13.27 -3.60
CA SER A 50 -1.23 13.37 -2.64
C SER A 50 -1.36 14.80 -2.10
N LEU A 51 -0.23 15.42 -1.74
CA LEU A 51 -0.22 16.81 -1.26
C LEU A 51 -0.59 17.83 -2.36
N ARG A 52 -0.24 17.57 -3.62
CA ARG A 52 -0.66 18.42 -4.75
C ARG A 52 -2.14 18.27 -5.07
N ALA A 53 -2.70 17.07 -4.95
CA ALA A 53 -4.12 16.83 -5.16
C ALA A 53 -4.99 17.65 -4.20
N LEU A 54 -4.55 17.85 -2.96
CA LEU A 54 -5.18 18.74 -1.97
C LEU A 54 -5.30 20.19 -2.42
N MET A 55 -4.27 20.67 -3.11
CA MET A 55 -4.21 22.06 -3.58
C MET A 55 -5.08 22.26 -4.83
N LYS A 56 -5.29 21.21 -5.63
CA LYS A 56 -5.95 21.31 -6.95
C LYS A 56 -7.41 20.86 -6.95
N ASN A 57 -7.78 19.88 -6.14
CA ASN A 57 -9.16 19.39 -6.02
C ASN A 57 -9.74 19.84 -4.68
N GLY A 58 -10.81 20.63 -4.73
CA GLY A 58 -11.61 21.01 -3.56
C GLY A 58 -12.38 19.82 -2.98
N GLY A 59 -11.69 18.86 -2.36
CA GLY A 59 -12.16 17.92 -1.32
C GLY A 59 -13.53 17.27 -1.45
N GLY A 60 -14.07 17.07 -2.64
CA GLY A 60 -15.40 16.48 -2.83
C GLY A 60 -15.31 15.08 -3.44
N LEU A 61 -15.64 14.05 -2.65
CA LEU A 61 -16.01 12.74 -3.20
C LEU A 61 -17.26 12.93 -4.07
N LYS A 62 -17.10 12.90 -5.40
CA LYS A 62 -18.22 12.75 -6.33
C LYS A 62 -18.77 11.34 -6.19
N VAL A 63 -19.64 11.13 -5.21
CA VAL A 63 -20.41 9.90 -5.08
C VAL A 63 -21.45 9.91 -6.21
N GLY A 64 -21.09 9.37 -7.36
CA GLY A 64 -22.06 9.11 -8.43
C GLY A 64 -23.12 8.14 -7.92
N GLU A 65 -24.39 8.37 -8.28
CA GLU A 65 -25.49 7.45 -8.01
C GLU A 65 -25.14 6.07 -8.58
N GLN A 66 -24.73 5.14 -7.72
CA GLN A 66 -24.48 3.77 -8.14
C GLN A 66 -25.82 3.05 -8.20
N THR A 67 -26.21 2.65 -9.40
CA THR A 67 -27.30 1.68 -9.62
C THR A 67 -27.11 0.47 -8.72
N HIS A 68 -28.13 0.15 -7.92
CA HIS A 68 -28.19 -1.01 -7.03
C HIS A 68 -28.07 -2.32 -7.82
N GLN A 69 -26.85 -2.73 -8.17
CA GLN A 69 -26.59 -4.07 -8.67
C GLN A 69 -26.64 -5.07 -7.51
N ALA A 70 -27.19 -6.26 -7.77
CA ALA A 70 -27.27 -7.33 -6.79
C ALA A 70 -25.89 -7.65 -6.19
N TYR A 71 -25.83 -7.71 -4.86
CA TYR A 71 -24.60 -8.01 -4.13
C TYR A 71 -24.06 -9.39 -4.52
N SER A 72 -22.79 -9.46 -4.90
CA SER A 72 -22.10 -10.71 -5.23
C SER A 72 -20.77 -10.79 -4.50
N ALA A 73 -20.69 -11.70 -3.52
CA ALA A 73 -19.49 -11.90 -2.70
C ALA A 73 -18.25 -12.24 -3.55
N LYS A 74 -18.42 -13.08 -4.59
CA LYS A 74 -17.33 -13.47 -5.52
C LYS A 74 -16.83 -12.26 -6.32
N ARG A 75 -17.74 -11.40 -6.78
CA ARG A 75 -17.40 -10.18 -7.51
C ARG A 75 -16.63 -9.21 -6.62
N SER A 76 -17.15 -8.93 -5.43
CA SER A 76 -16.50 -8.02 -4.48
C SER A 76 -15.11 -8.50 -4.05
N LEU A 77 -14.94 -9.83 -3.87
CA LEU A 77 -13.63 -10.42 -3.58
C LEU A 77 -12.66 -10.23 -4.76
N ARG A 78 -13.11 -10.50 -5.99
CA ARG A 78 -12.30 -10.32 -7.21
C ARG A 78 -11.91 -8.85 -7.41
N GLU A 79 -12.85 -7.94 -7.29
CA GLU A 79 -12.60 -6.49 -7.44
C GLU A 79 -11.62 -6.00 -6.38
N GLY A 80 -11.78 -6.41 -5.11
CA GLY A 80 -10.85 -6.07 -4.06
C GLY A 80 -9.43 -6.60 -4.32
N PHE A 81 -9.33 -7.87 -4.72
CA PHE A 81 -8.06 -8.51 -5.05
C PHE A 81 -7.35 -7.84 -6.22
N LEU A 82 -8.04 -7.67 -7.36
CA LEU A 82 -7.47 -7.04 -8.54
C LEU A 82 -7.11 -5.58 -8.28
N SER A 83 -7.91 -4.85 -7.50
CA SER A 83 -7.60 -3.46 -7.12
C SER A 83 -6.26 -3.36 -6.39
N ASN A 84 -5.95 -4.30 -5.48
CA ASN A 84 -4.67 -4.30 -4.78
C ASN A 84 -3.52 -4.81 -5.64
N VAL A 85 -3.70 -5.93 -6.34
CA VAL A 85 -2.66 -6.55 -7.17
C VAL A 85 -2.22 -5.63 -8.30
N LEU A 86 -3.17 -4.92 -8.93
CA LEU A 86 -2.88 -3.97 -10.00
C LEU A 86 -2.42 -2.60 -9.47
N ASN A 87 -2.30 -2.42 -8.14
CA ASN A 87 -1.88 -1.15 -7.56
C ASN A 87 -0.35 -1.01 -7.58
N PRO A 88 0.21 -0.15 -8.45
CA PRO A 88 1.67 0.03 -8.51
C PRO A 88 2.22 0.63 -7.20
N LYS A 89 1.40 1.33 -6.40
CA LYS A 89 1.81 1.84 -5.08
C LYS A 89 2.18 0.72 -4.12
N THR A 90 1.33 -0.31 -4.05
CA THR A 90 1.54 -1.44 -3.14
C THR A 90 2.75 -2.27 -3.58
N ALA A 91 2.87 -2.52 -4.89
CA ALA A 91 3.99 -3.26 -5.46
C ALA A 91 5.34 -2.61 -5.11
N VAL A 92 5.46 -1.30 -5.37
CA VAL A 92 6.71 -0.57 -5.09
C VAL A 92 6.97 -0.45 -3.59
N PHE A 93 5.93 -0.29 -2.75
CA PHE A 93 6.10 -0.31 -1.30
C PHE A 93 6.73 -1.64 -0.83
N TYR A 94 6.21 -2.78 -1.28
CA TYR A 94 6.80 -4.07 -0.95
C TYR A 94 8.23 -4.17 -1.47
N LEU A 95 8.48 -3.78 -2.72
CA LEU A 95 9.83 -3.83 -3.28
C LEU A 95 10.84 -2.95 -2.52
N ALA A 96 10.39 -1.83 -1.95
CA ALA A 96 11.22 -0.87 -1.22
C ALA A 96 11.46 -1.27 0.24
N PHE A 97 10.46 -1.86 0.89
CA PHE A 97 10.48 -2.20 2.31
C PHE A 97 10.92 -3.64 2.59
N LEU A 98 10.52 -4.59 1.75
CA LEU A 98 10.93 -5.99 1.88
C LEU A 98 12.45 -6.18 2.05
N PRO A 99 13.32 -5.46 1.30
CA PRO A 99 14.77 -5.45 1.51
C PRO A 99 15.21 -5.28 2.97
N GLN A 100 14.53 -4.42 3.73
CA GLN A 100 14.89 -4.10 5.12
C GLN A 100 14.47 -5.18 6.11
N PHE A 101 13.52 -6.04 5.73
CA PHE A 101 12.98 -7.09 6.60
C PHE A 101 13.55 -8.47 6.25
N VAL A 102 14.39 -8.57 5.22
CA VAL A 102 14.99 -9.82 4.78
C VAL A 102 16.39 -9.97 5.38
N ASN A 103 16.60 -11.02 6.18
CA ASN A 103 17.94 -11.44 6.60
C ASN A 103 18.54 -12.33 5.49
N PRO A 104 19.72 -12.00 4.93
CA PRO A 104 20.39 -12.78 3.89
C PRO A 104 20.63 -14.26 4.22
N GLU A 105 20.76 -14.60 5.51
CA GLU A 105 21.02 -15.99 5.95
C GLU A 105 19.75 -16.86 5.99
N GLY A 106 18.56 -16.25 5.88
CA GLY A 106 17.27 -16.95 5.90
C GLY A 106 16.60 -17.05 4.54
N SER A 107 15.49 -17.79 4.46
CA SER A 107 14.68 -17.87 3.24
C SER A 107 13.95 -16.54 2.99
N PRO A 108 14.24 -15.82 1.88
CA PRO A 108 13.58 -14.55 1.58
C PRO A 108 12.08 -14.74 1.38
N LEU A 109 11.66 -15.86 0.77
CA LEU A 109 10.25 -16.17 0.55
C LEU A 109 9.49 -16.33 1.88
N LEU A 110 10.04 -17.08 2.84
CA LEU A 110 9.37 -17.30 4.12
C LEU A 110 9.22 -15.99 4.91
N GLN A 111 10.27 -15.18 4.97
CA GLN A 111 10.25 -13.88 5.65
C GLN A 111 9.27 -12.91 4.97
N SER A 112 9.20 -12.95 3.64
CA SER A 112 8.25 -12.14 2.86
C SER A 112 6.79 -12.55 3.09
N MET A 113 6.51 -13.84 3.15
CA MET A 113 5.17 -14.35 3.46
C MET A 113 4.76 -14.03 4.90
N LEU A 114 5.70 -14.09 5.84
CA LEU A 114 5.46 -13.69 7.23
C LEU A 114 5.12 -12.20 7.33
N MET A 115 5.91 -11.34 6.68
CA MET A 115 5.65 -9.90 6.60
C MET A 115 4.27 -9.63 5.98
N ALA A 116 3.94 -10.31 4.88
CA ALA A 116 2.63 -10.23 4.26
C ALA A 116 1.49 -10.66 5.19
N SER A 117 1.71 -11.68 6.02
CA SER A 117 0.72 -12.18 6.99
C SER A 117 0.47 -11.17 8.11
N VAL A 118 1.53 -10.59 8.68
CA VAL A 118 1.42 -9.53 9.70
C VAL A 118 0.70 -8.32 9.11
N HIS A 119 1.10 -7.88 7.91
CA HIS A 119 0.44 -6.78 7.22
C HIS A 119 -1.02 -7.09 6.91
N PHE A 120 -1.34 -8.31 6.46
CA PHE A 120 -2.70 -8.76 6.22
C PHE A 120 -3.56 -8.63 7.49
N MET A 121 -3.07 -9.08 8.64
CA MET A 121 -3.81 -9.02 9.90
C MET A 121 -4.09 -7.59 10.33
N ILE A 122 -3.08 -6.72 10.29
CA ILE A 122 -3.22 -5.30 10.60
C ILE A 122 -4.22 -4.64 9.64
N ALA A 123 -4.07 -4.89 8.33
CA ALA A 123 -4.94 -4.34 7.31
C ALA A 123 -6.39 -4.84 7.45
N MET A 124 -6.60 -6.10 7.81
CA MET A 124 -7.93 -6.67 8.03
C MET A 124 -8.61 -6.05 9.25
N VAL A 125 -7.91 -5.94 10.39
CA VAL A 125 -8.46 -5.26 11.59
C VAL A 125 -8.83 -3.83 11.25
N TRP A 126 -7.92 -3.11 10.58
CA TRP A 126 -8.15 -1.74 10.14
C TRP A 126 -9.34 -1.62 9.19
N GLN A 127 -9.42 -2.46 8.16
CA GLN A 127 -10.48 -2.38 7.15
C GLN A 127 -11.84 -2.81 7.68
N CYS A 128 -11.91 -3.80 8.58
CA CYS A 128 -13.15 -4.15 9.25
C CYS A 128 -13.61 -3.03 10.19
N GLY A 129 -12.69 -2.43 10.95
CA GLY A 129 -12.97 -1.25 11.78
C GLY A 129 -13.47 -0.08 10.95
N LEU A 130 -12.81 0.21 9.82
CA LEU A 130 -13.22 1.23 8.88
C LEU A 130 -14.61 0.93 8.30
N ALA A 131 -14.85 -0.28 7.80
CA ALA A 131 -16.13 -0.69 7.24
C ALA A 131 -17.29 -0.55 8.24
N GLY A 132 -17.05 -0.87 9.53
CA GLY A 132 -18.02 -0.63 10.60
C GLY A 132 -18.24 0.86 10.87
N ALA A 133 -17.16 1.65 10.91
CA ALA A 133 -17.22 3.09 11.14
C ALA A 133 -17.83 3.88 9.97
N LEU A 134 -17.76 3.35 8.73
CA LEU A 134 -18.28 4.00 7.53
C LEU A 134 -19.78 4.34 7.63
N ASN A 135 -20.58 3.55 8.36
CA ASN A 135 -22.00 3.86 8.49
C ASN A 135 -22.25 5.12 9.35
N SER A 136 -21.41 5.34 10.37
CA SER A 136 -21.46 6.51 11.26
C SER A 136 -20.68 7.71 10.71
N ALA A 137 -19.64 7.46 9.90
CA ALA A 137 -18.75 8.49 9.37
C ALA A 137 -19.19 9.09 8.03
N LYS A 138 -20.37 8.73 7.50
CA LYS A 138 -20.87 9.24 6.20
C LYS A 138 -20.87 10.77 6.13
N ASN A 139 -21.25 11.45 7.21
CA ASN A 139 -21.25 12.92 7.27
C ASN A 139 -19.83 13.50 7.41
N LEU A 140 -18.92 12.79 8.07
CA LEU A 140 -17.52 13.18 8.19
C LEU A 140 -16.79 13.07 6.83
N LEU A 141 -17.06 12.00 6.08
CA LEU A 141 -16.47 11.77 4.74
C LEU A 141 -17.02 12.70 3.66
N LYS A 142 -18.21 13.28 3.88
CA LYS A 142 -18.74 14.38 3.06
C LYS A 142 -18.07 15.72 3.36
N ASN A 143 -17.37 15.85 4.51
CA ASN A 143 -16.68 17.08 4.87
C ASN A 143 -15.35 17.17 4.11
N ALA A 144 -15.29 18.16 3.21
CA ALA A 144 -14.11 18.41 2.40
C ALA A 144 -12.85 18.74 3.22
N SER A 145 -13.00 19.34 4.40
CA SER A 145 -11.88 19.64 5.30
C SER A 145 -11.29 18.37 5.92
N PHE A 146 -12.15 17.42 6.32
CA PHE A 146 -11.71 16.14 6.87
C PHE A 146 -11.00 15.29 5.81
N MET A 147 -11.57 15.20 4.60
CA MET A 147 -10.93 14.50 3.48
C MET A 147 -9.57 15.11 3.14
N LYS A 148 -9.46 16.44 3.14
CA LYS A 148 -8.19 17.14 2.94
C LYS A 148 -7.17 16.85 4.05
N TRP A 149 -7.59 16.81 5.31
CA TRP A 149 -6.70 16.46 6.41
C TRP A 149 -6.16 15.03 6.25
N MET A 150 -7.03 14.06 5.94
CA MET A 150 -6.66 12.65 5.77
C MET A 150 -5.68 12.44 4.60
N GLU A 151 -5.96 13.07 3.45
CA GLU A 151 -5.06 13.05 2.28
C GLU A 151 -3.72 13.74 2.58
N GLY A 152 -3.72 14.80 3.40
CA GLY A 152 -2.53 15.51 3.88
C GLY A 152 -1.64 14.65 4.76
N VAL A 153 -2.22 14.03 5.80
CA VAL A 153 -1.50 13.11 6.69
C VAL A 153 -0.91 11.95 5.91
N THR A 154 -1.69 11.32 5.04
CA THR A 154 -1.21 10.22 4.19
C THR A 154 -0.05 10.66 3.30
N GLY A 155 -0.17 11.82 2.66
CA GLY A 155 0.90 12.40 1.84
C GLY A 155 2.18 12.64 2.63
N MET A 156 2.08 13.25 3.82
CA MET A 156 3.23 13.50 4.70
C MET A 156 3.90 12.21 5.17
N VAL A 157 3.12 11.19 5.58
CA VAL A 157 3.66 9.89 5.98
C VAL A 157 4.42 9.23 4.84
N LEU A 158 3.89 9.25 3.61
CA LEU A 158 4.58 8.68 2.44
C LEU A 158 5.90 9.40 2.13
N VAL A 159 5.93 10.74 2.20
CA VAL A 159 7.19 11.50 2.06
C VAL A 159 8.16 11.13 3.17
N GLY A 160 7.72 11.10 4.42
CA GLY A 160 8.55 10.76 5.57
C GLY A 160 9.16 9.35 5.47
N LEU A 161 8.35 8.36 5.06
CA LEU A 161 8.83 7.00 4.81
C LEU A 161 9.85 6.93 3.67
N GLY A 162 9.62 7.67 2.58
CA GLY A 162 10.57 7.75 1.47
C GLY A 162 11.89 8.43 1.86
N VAL A 163 11.85 9.50 2.66
CA VAL A 163 13.06 10.15 3.20
C VAL A 163 13.80 9.22 4.15
N LYS A 164 13.10 8.58 5.10
CA LYS A 164 13.72 7.60 6.01
C LYS A 164 14.43 6.50 5.23
N LEU A 165 13.79 6.01 4.16
CA LEU A 165 14.37 4.96 3.32
C LEU A 165 15.66 5.39 2.62
N LEU A 166 15.80 6.67 2.25
CA LEU A 166 17.05 7.21 1.70
C LEU A 166 18.16 7.34 2.75
N MET A 167 17.79 7.60 4.01
CA MET A 167 18.75 7.81 5.11
C MET A 167 19.24 6.50 5.76
N GLU A 168 18.56 5.40 5.50
CA GLU A 168 18.95 4.08 6.03
C GLU A 168 20.25 3.64 5.33
N GLU A 169 21.28 3.27 6.09
CA GLU A 169 22.59 2.90 5.51
C GLU A 169 22.50 1.62 4.66
N PRO A 170 23.35 1.47 3.62
CA PRO A 170 23.44 0.21 2.87
C PRO A 170 24.03 -0.89 3.76
N VAL A 171 23.47 -2.11 3.65
CA VAL A 171 23.98 -3.33 4.29
C VAL A 171 25.11 -3.89 3.44
#